data_AF-R6N4U5-F1
#
_entry.id   AF-R6N4U5-F1
#
_cell.length_a   1.000
_cell.length_b   1.000
_cell.length_c   1.000
_cell.angle_alpha   90.00
_cell.angle_beta   90.00
_cell.angle_gamma   90.00
#
_symmetry.space_group_name_H-M   'P 1'
#
loop_
_entity.id
_entity.type
_entity.pdbx_description
1 polymer ?
#
loop_
_entity_poly.entity_id
_entity_poly.type
_entity_poly.pdbx_seq_one_letter_code
_entity_poly.pdbx_strand_id
1 'polypeptide(L)'
;MALCVKINNIKAQNSYSIESFYKAIKDKHFSAGVPSLTKYGAASVITFPAIDSQNQVWIMKNGLSTESHKFSIQKSYEAGLDNIEKITYPDSENHSSFGFDSIINDNAKECEHLVDITAKELLKLNL
;
A
#
# COMPACT_ATOMS: atom_id res chain seq x y z
N MET A 1 14.08 -2.27 -16.22
CA MET A 1 12.60 -2.30 -16.04
C MET A 1 12.26 -3.37 -15.03
N ALA A 2 12.01 -2.96 -13.80
CA ALA A 2 11.21 -3.64 -12.78
C ALA A 2 11.23 -2.68 -11.58
N LEU A 3 10.15 -1.91 -11.39
CA LEU A 3 9.90 -1.34 -10.07
C LEU A 3 9.70 -2.55 -9.17
N CYS A 4 10.77 -3.02 -8.51
CA CYS A 4 10.67 -4.03 -7.46
C CYS A 4 10.06 -3.36 -6.23
N VAL A 5 8.81 -2.87 -6.38
CA VAL A 5 7.95 -2.59 -5.26
C VAL A 5 7.64 -3.95 -4.65
N LYS A 6 8.04 -4.15 -3.40
CA LYS A 6 7.71 -5.37 -2.68
C LYS A 6 6.20 -5.44 -2.53
N ILE A 7 5.62 -6.46 -3.16
CA ILE A 7 4.18 -6.74 -3.13
C ILE A 7 3.98 -8.05 -2.39
N ASN A 8 3.37 -8.00 -1.21
CA ASN A 8 2.93 -9.17 -0.49
C ASN A 8 1.44 -9.40 -0.76
N ASN A 9 1.10 -10.58 -1.24
CA ASN A 9 -0.28 -10.96 -1.45
C ASN A 9 -0.73 -11.84 -0.29
N ILE A 10 -1.83 -11.47 0.34
CA ILE A 10 -2.47 -12.28 1.39
C ILE A 10 -3.77 -12.85 0.85
N LYS A 11 -4.15 -14.00 1.41
CA LYS A 11 -5.42 -14.64 1.13
C LYS A 11 -6.23 -14.69 2.43
N ALA A 12 -7.36 -14.00 2.45
CA ALA A 12 -8.39 -14.14 3.46
C ALA A 12 -9.15 -15.46 3.25
N GLN A 13 -9.67 -16.05 4.32
CA GLN A 13 -10.58 -17.19 4.29
C GLN A 13 -11.91 -16.80 3.67
N ASN A 14 -12.44 -15.65 4.07
CA ASN A 14 -13.70 -15.13 3.53
C ASN A 14 -13.46 -14.04 2.49
N SER A 15 -14.45 -13.84 1.63
CA SER A 15 -14.47 -12.71 0.70
C SER A 15 -14.88 -11.46 1.46
N TYR A 16 -14.04 -10.42 1.41
CA TYR A 16 -14.37 -9.12 2.01
C TYR A 16 -14.31 -8.03 0.96
N SER A 17 -15.21 -7.05 1.06
CA SER A 17 -15.01 -5.74 0.44
C SER A 17 -13.98 -4.93 1.21
N ILE A 18 -13.33 -3.97 0.56
CA ILE A 18 -12.32 -3.10 1.19
C ILE A 18 -12.84 -2.43 2.47
N GLU A 19 -14.08 -1.96 2.49
CA GLU A 19 -14.67 -1.33 3.67
C GLU A 19 -14.86 -2.31 4.84
N SER A 20 -15.28 -3.54 4.54
CA SER A 20 -15.47 -4.58 5.55
C SER A 20 -14.13 -5.06 6.09
N PHE A 21 -13.16 -5.27 5.18
CA PHE A 21 -11.78 -5.59 5.54
C PHE A 21 -11.18 -4.51 6.42
N TYR A 22 -11.33 -3.24 6.04
CA TYR A 22 -10.94 -2.09 6.87
C TYR A 22 -11.56 -2.14 8.26
N LYS A 23 -12.88 -2.36 8.37
CA LYS A 23 -13.55 -2.46 9.68
C LYS A 23 -13.03 -3.63 10.52
N ALA A 24 -12.63 -4.75 9.91
CA ALA A 24 -12.08 -5.88 10.62
C ALA A 24 -10.65 -5.63 11.12
N ILE A 25 -9.88 -4.81 10.40
CA ILE A 25 -8.47 -4.53 10.72
C ILE A 25 -8.27 -3.21 11.47
N LYS A 26 -9.18 -2.24 11.42
CA LYS A 26 -9.00 -0.91 12.03
C LYS A 26 -8.84 -0.96 13.55
N ASP A 27 -9.46 -1.96 14.19
CA ASP A 27 -9.38 -2.21 15.63
C ASP A 27 -8.14 -3.05 16.00
N LYS A 28 -7.35 -3.47 15.00
CA LYS A 28 -6.10 -4.21 15.19
C LYS A 28 -4.92 -3.25 15.17
N HIS A 29 -3.99 -3.48 16.07
CA HIS A 29 -2.75 -2.73 16.13
C HIS A 29 -1.73 -3.35 15.17
N PHE A 30 -1.37 -2.61 14.12
CA PHE A 30 -0.29 -3.01 13.22
C PHE A 30 0.98 -2.23 13.53
N SER A 31 2.14 -2.84 13.28
CA SER A 31 3.42 -2.13 13.35
C SER A 31 3.51 -1.00 12.31
N ALA A 32 2.77 -1.12 11.20
CA ALA A 32 2.66 -0.05 10.21
C ALA A 32 1.79 1.13 10.66
N GLY A 33 1.25 1.09 11.88
CA GLY A 33 0.37 2.12 12.43
C GLY A 33 -1.11 1.84 12.15
N VAL A 34 -1.92 2.89 12.27
CA VAL A 34 -3.38 2.76 12.14
C VAL A 34 -3.77 2.78 10.67
N PRO A 35 -4.41 1.72 10.14
CA PRO A 35 -4.92 1.76 8.78
C PRO A 35 -6.00 2.83 8.68
N SER A 36 -6.12 3.44 7.51
CA SER A 36 -7.15 4.43 7.19
C SER A 36 -7.75 4.10 5.83
N LEU A 37 -9.07 4.33 5.70
CA LEU A 37 -9.74 4.15 4.42
C LEU A 37 -9.61 5.44 3.61
N THR A 38 -8.83 5.37 2.53
CA THR A 38 -8.54 6.52 1.67
C THR A 38 -9.15 6.29 0.29
N LYS A 39 -9.76 7.34 -0.27
CA LYS A 39 -10.26 7.30 -1.64
C LYS A 39 -9.10 7.56 -2.60
N TYR A 40 -8.89 6.63 -3.52
CA TYR A 40 -7.91 6.73 -4.59
C TYR A 40 -8.64 6.68 -5.93
N GLY A 41 -8.81 7.85 -6.55
CA GLY A 41 -9.66 8.02 -7.73
C GLY A 41 -11.11 7.62 -7.45
N ALA A 42 -11.64 6.69 -8.26
CA ALA A 42 -12.99 6.15 -8.11
C ALA A 42 -13.06 4.93 -7.16
N ALA A 43 -11.92 4.45 -6.64
CA ALA A 43 -11.86 3.29 -5.77
C ALA A 43 -11.51 3.68 -4.32
N SER A 44 -11.91 2.84 -3.36
CA SER A 44 -11.43 2.95 -1.97
C SER A 44 -10.28 1.98 -1.77
N VAL A 45 -9.21 2.45 -1.14
CA VAL A 45 -8.02 1.68 -0.77
C VAL A 45 -7.75 1.89 0.70
N ILE A 46 -7.06 0.95 1.34
CA ILE A 46 -6.66 1.11 2.73
C ILE A 46 -5.21 1.53 2.73
N THR A 47 -4.89 2.59 3.46
CA THR A 47 -3.55 3.14 3.56
C THR A 47 -3.15 3.28 5.01
N PHE A 48 -1.90 2.96 5.30
CA PHE A 48 -1.29 3.19 6.61
C PHE A 48 -0.70 4.60 6.67
N PRO A 49 -0.33 5.11 7.87
CA PRO A 49 0.45 6.34 7.95
C PRO A 49 1.69 6.24 7.07
N ALA A 50 1.89 7.26 6.23
CA ALA A 50 3.05 7.35 5.38
C ALA A 50 4.28 7.65 6.25
N ILE A 51 5.39 6.93 6.02
CA ILE A 51 6.67 7.28 6.63
C ILE A 51 7.23 8.54 5.95
N ASP A 52 6.99 8.64 4.65
CA ASP A 52 7.38 9.75 3.77
C ASP A 52 6.41 9.79 2.58
N SER A 53 6.34 10.90 1.85
CA SER A 53 5.47 11.07 0.68
C SER A 53 5.62 9.98 -0.40
N GLN A 54 6.76 9.27 -0.42
CA GLN A 54 7.03 8.14 -1.35
C GLN A 54 6.98 6.75 -0.70
N ASN A 55 6.77 6.67 0.62
CA ASN A 55 6.86 5.43 1.40
C ASN A 55 5.63 5.26 2.29
N GLN A 56 4.50 4.91 1.68
CA GLN A 56 3.26 4.54 2.36
C GLN A 56 2.87 3.10 2.05
N VAL A 57 2.42 2.36 3.06
CA VAL A 57 1.90 1.01 2.87
C VAL A 57 0.44 1.09 2.44
N TRP A 58 0.12 0.49 1.30
CA TRP A 58 -1.24 0.37 0.77
C TRP A 58 -1.69 -1.08 0.79
N ILE A 59 -2.98 -1.27 1.07
CA ILE A 59 -3.68 -2.53 0.86
C ILE A 59 -4.74 -2.28 -0.20
N MET A 60 -4.61 -3.01 -1.31
CA MET A 60 -5.57 -3.03 -2.39
C MET A 60 -6.22 -4.40 -2.45
N LYS A 61 -7.49 -4.45 -2.86
CA LYS A 61 -8.10 -5.73 -3.21
C LYS A 61 -7.49 -6.23 -4.51
N ASN A 62 -7.20 -7.51 -4.58
CA ASN A 62 -6.71 -8.12 -5.81
C ASN A 62 -7.90 -8.59 -6.65
N GLY A 63 -8.18 -7.86 -7.73
CA GLY A 63 -9.28 -8.14 -8.67
C GLY A 63 -10.29 -7.01 -8.78
N LEU A 64 -11.10 -7.03 -9.84
CA LEU A 64 -12.10 -5.98 -10.12
C LEU A 64 -13.42 -6.17 -9.33
N SER A 65 -13.67 -7.37 -8.79
CA SER A 65 -14.91 -7.74 -8.08
C SER A 65 -15.15 -6.96 -6.79
N THR A 66 -16.41 -6.73 -6.43
CA THR A 66 -16.85 -6.04 -5.20
C THR A 66 -16.32 -6.68 -3.91
N GLU A 67 -16.12 -7.99 -3.93
CA GLU A 67 -15.56 -8.76 -2.83
C GLU A 67 -14.37 -9.56 -3.33
N SER A 68 -13.32 -9.66 -2.52
CA SER A 68 -12.14 -10.43 -2.87
C SER A 68 -11.60 -11.11 -1.62
N HIS A 69 -11.15 -12.36 -1.80
CA HIS A 69 -10.43 -13.09 -0.76
C HIS A 69 -8.92 -12.88 -0.89
N LYS A 70 -8.44 -12.14 -1.90
CA LYS A 70 -7.02 -11.81 -2.07
C LYS A 70 -6.83 -10.31 -1.91
N PHE A 71 -5.86 -9.94 -1.08
CA PHE A 71 -5.44 -8.54 -0.90
C PHE A 71 -3.96 -8.42 -1.18
N SER A 72 -3.58 -7.34 -1.86
CA SER A 72 -2.21 -7.02 -2.20
C SER A 72 -1.76 -5.87 -1.31
N ILE A 73 -0.75 -6.12 -0.49
CA ILE A 73 -0.08 -5.13 0.34
C ILE A 73 1.19 -4.73 -0.40
N GLN A 74 1.32 -3.44 -0.67
CA GLN A 74 2.47 -2.92 -1.40
C GLN A 74 2.85 -1.54 -0.91
N LYS A 75 4.10 -1.18 -1.16
CA LYS A 75 4.56 0.20 -0.99
C LYS A 75 4.07 1.05 -2.16
N SER A 76 3.50 2.21 -1.83
CA SER A 76 3.08 3.24 -2.77
C SER A 76 3.38 4.64 -2.20
N TYR A 77 3.13 5.66 -3.01
CA TYR A 77 3.16 7.06 -2.60
C TYR A 77 2.00 7.39 -1.66
N GLU A 78 2.01 8.58 -1.07
CA GLU A 78 0.90 9.03 -0.22
C GLU A 78 -0.44 9.07 -0.99
N ALA A 79 -1.45 8.32 -0.54
CA ALA A 79 -2.77 8.32 -1.14
C ALA A 79 -3.49 9.63 -0.85
N GLY A 80 -3.94 10.29 -1.89
CA GLY A 80 -4.73 11.51 -1.83
C GLY A 80 -5.18 11.89 -3.23
N LEU A 81 -6.31 12.59 -3.35
CA LEU A 81 -6.81 13.06 -4.66
C LEU A 81 -5.80 14.03 -5.32
N ASP A 82 -5.14 14.85 -4.48
CA ASP A 82 -4.08 15.79 -4.83
C ASP A 82 -2.81 15.09 -5.35
N ASN A 83 -2.55 13.87 -4.85
CA ASN A 83 -1.36 13.10 -5.22
C ASN A 83 -1.54 12.30 -6.51
N ILE A 84 -2.77 12.13 -7.03
CA ILE A 84 -3.01 11.42 -8.32
C ILE A 84 -2.36 12.19 -9.48
N GLU A 85 -2.33 13.52 -9.38
CA GLU A 85 -1.67 14.42 -10.34
C GLU A 85 -0.15 14.23 -10.32
N LYS A 86 0.41 13.91 -9.13
CA LYS A 86 1.84 13.62 -8.95
C LYS A 86 2.23 12.21 -9.41
N ILE A 87 1.29 11.27 -9.43
CA ILE A 87 1.49 9.86 -9.83
C ILE A 87 1.18 9.66 -11.33
N THR A 88 0.54 10.63 -11.98
CA THR A 88 0.38 10.65 -13.44
C THR A 88 1.74 10.94 -14.07
N TYR A 89 2.49 9.86 -14.30
CA TYR A 89 3.70 9.77 -15.11
C TYR A 89 4.73 10.88 -14.85
N PRO A 90 5.91 10.60 -14.26
CA PRO A 90 7.06 11.45 -14.57
C PRO A 90 7.21 11.40 -16.09
N ASP A 91 6.82 12.51 -16.72
CA ASP A 91 6.98 12.81 -18.12
C ASP A 91 8.35 12.30 -18.57
N SER A 92 8.33 11.42 -19.55
CA SER A 92 9.50 10.70 -20.07
C SER A 92 10.41 11.62 -20.90
N GLU A 93 10.53 12.89 -20.52
CA GLU A 93 11.37 13.89 -21.21
C GLU A 93 12.25 14.72 -20.25
N ASN A 94 12.66 14.16 -19.11
CA ASN A 94 13.88 14.61 -18.44
C ASN A 94 14.87 13.46 -18.30
N HIS A 95 15.59 13.25 -19.39
CA HIS A 95 16.77 12.41 -19.46
C HIS A 95 17.76 12.83 -18.36
N SER A 96 17.98 11.92 -17.42
CA SER A 96 19.17 11.86 -16.55
C SER A 96 19.33 13.02 -15.56
N SER A 97 18.89 12.81 -14.30
CA SER A 97 19.55 13.26 -13.05
C SER A 97 18.63 13.29 -11.79
N PHE A 98 17.53 12.54 -11.72
CA PHE A 98 16.91 12.29 -10.40
C PHE A 98 17.66 11.16 -9.71
N GLY A 99 18.50 11.54 -8.74
CA GLY A 99 19.41 10.68 -7.99
C GLY A 99 18.74 9.51 -7.27
N PHE A 100 18.46 8.44 -8.01
CA PHE A 100 18.21 7.10 -7.47
C PHE A 100 19.48 6.41 -6.94
N ASP A 101 20.58 7.16 -6.76
CA ASP A 101 21.87 6.64 -6.28
C ASP A 101 22.30 7.17 -4.89
N SER A 102 21.46 7.94 -4.18
CA SER A 102 21.83 8.38 -2.81
C SER A 102 20.69 8.58 -1.83
N ILE A 103 19.51 8.01 -2.10
CA ILE A 103 18.58 7.72 -1.01
C ILE A 103 18.35 6.21 -0.97
N ILE A 104 19.41 5.49 -0.59
CA ILE A 104 19.24 4.28 0.23
C ILE A 104 18.64 4.79 1.56
N ASN A 105 17.36 5.16 1.54
CA ASN A 105 16.66 5.76 2.68
C ASN A 105 16.32 4.62 3.62
N ASP A 106 16.76 4.66 4.87
CA ASP A 106 16.27 3.75 5.93
C ASP A 106 14.74 3.58 5.86
N ASN A 107 14.00 4.66 5.58
CA ASN A 107 12.54 4.67 5.45
C ASN A 107 12.00 3.73 4.35
N ALA A 108 12.73 3.54 3.23
CA ALA A 108 12.28 2.64 2.17
C ALA A 108 12.37 1.18 2.62
N LYS A 109 13.46 0.82 3.31
CA LYS A 109 13.65 -0.51 3.90
C LYS A 109 12.68 -0.74 5.04
N GLU A 110 12.45 0.28 5.88
CA GLU A 110 11.42 0.23 6.93
C GLU A 110 10.04 0.01 6.31
N CYS A 111 9.66 0.75 5.27
CA CYS A 111 8.38 0.57 4.61
C CYS A 111 8.23 -0.83 4.02
N GLU A 112 9.26 -1.37 3.36
CA GLU A 112 9.27 -2.75 2.87
C GLU A 112 9.13 -3.77 4.02
N HIS A 113 9.75 -3.49 5.17
CA HIS A 113 9.61 -4.33 6.36
C HIS A 113 8.20 -4.25 6.95
N LEU A 114 7.61 -3.06 6.98
CA LEU A 114 6.22 -2.84 7.39
C LEU A 114 5.23 -3.54 6.47
N VAL A 115 5.45 -3.54 5.15
CA VAL A 115 4.65 -4.32 4.18
C VAL A 115 4.68 -5.80 4.56
N ASP A 116 5.87 -6.36 4.82
CA ASP A 116 6.03 -7.77 5.17
C ASP A 116 5.38 -8.12 6.51
N ILE A 117 5.63 -7.31 7.55
CA ILE A 117 5.04 -7.48 8.88
C ILE A 117 3.52 -7.37 8.79
N THR A 118 2.99 -6.35 8.12
CA THR A 118 1.54 -6.16 7.98
C THR A 118 0.91 -7.33 7.27
N ALA A 119 1.51 -7.83 6.18
CA ALA A 119 1.02 -9.03 5.51
C ALA A 119 1.01 -10.26 6.44
N LYS A 120 2.07 -10.46 7.23
CA LYS A 120 2.15 -11.56 8.21
C LYS A 120 1.10 -11.43 9.31
N GLU A 121 0.91 -10.24 9.87
CA GLU A 121 -0.10 -9.96 10.88
C GLU A 121 -1.52 -10.21 10.32
N LEU A 122 -1.80 -9.75 9.10
CA LEU A 122 -3.07 -10.02 8.41
C LEU A 122 -3.29 -11.52 8.15
N LEU A 123 -2.24 -12.25 7.77
CA LEU A 123 -2.31 -13.72 7.61
C LEU A 123 -2.55 -14.43 8.94
N LYS A 124 -1.92 -13.99 10.03
CA LYS A 124 -2.14 -14.53 11.38
C LYS A 124 -3.56 -14.29 11.88
N LEU A 125 -4.15 -13.14 11.53
CA LEU A 125 -5.53 -12.82 11.87
C LEU A 125 -6.54 -13.74 11.19
N ASN A 126 -6.12 -14.46 10.13
CA ASN A 126 -6.88 -15.48 9.42
C ASN A 126 -8.32 -15.05 9.09
N LEU A 127 -8.48 -13.77 8.73
CA LEU A 127 -9.74 -13.13 8.37
C LEU A 127 -10.42 -13.87 7.22
#